data_AF-A0A6G3SYF6-F1
#
_entry.id   AF-A0A6G3SYF6-F1
#
_cell.length_a   1.000
_cell.length_b   1.000
_cell.length_c   1.000
_cell.angle_alpha   90.00
_cell.angle_beta   90.00
_cell.angle_gamma   90.00
#
_symmetry.space_group_name_H-M   'P 1'
#
loop_
_entity.id
_entity.type
_entity.pdbx_description
1 polymer ?
#
loop_
_entity_poly.entity_id
_entity_poly.type
_entity_poly.pdbx_seq_one_letter_code
_entity_poly.pdbx_strand_id
1 'polypeptide(L)'
;MHRHPAATPSDIAELSRCSAVFVPADPARTGRIAFWNPDGNTPTDTSGALSELTVVGADLRRLTVPALCLPVRDALPVLTRARAVADASPAIAFWGAAALLALQLLARGLLLPGLSRTDHDAWRIGPLSAEDLARVRELAASMPPTAHATPVPDEGAEQPVGPG
;
A
#
# COMPACT_ATOMS: atom_id res chain seq x y z
N MET A 1 -17.24 1.51 19.05
CA MET A 1 -16.55 2.49 18.19
C MET A 1 -15.05 2.36 18.45
N HIS A 2 -14.28 1.77 17.53
CA HIS A 2 -12.82 1.72 17.67
C HIS A 2 -12.27 3.07 17.25
N ARG A 3 -11.81 3.87 18.21
CA ARG A 3 -11.16 5.14 17.95
C ARG A 3 -9.74 4.85 17.53
N HIS A 4 -9.46 4.93 16.23
CA HIS A 4 -8.09 4.90 15.74
C HIS A 4 -7.44 6.23 16.15
N PRO A 5 -6.40 6.22 17.01
CA PRO A 5 -5.65 7.44 17.27
C PRO A 5 -5.12 7.94 15.93
N ALA A 6 -5.36 9.22 15.64
CA ALA A 6 -4.85 9.80 14.41
C ALA A 6 -3.32 9.83 14.48
N ALA A 7 -2.65 9.41 13.39
CA ALA A 7 -1.20 9.54 13.27
C ALA A 7 -0.78 10.99 13.59
N THR A 8 0.23 11.13 14.45
CA THR A 8 0.74 12.43 14.86
C THR A 8 1.52 13.09 13.70
N PRO A 9 1.73 14.42 13.72
CA PRO A 9 2.58 15.07 12.73
C PRO A 9 3.99 14.49 12.66
N SER A 10 4.57 14.07 13.79
CA SER A 10 5.88 13.43 13.84
C SER A 10 5.87 12.07 13.15
N ASP A 11 4.83 11.25 13.39
CA ASP A 11 4.67 9.95 12.74
C ASP A 11 4.58 10.12 11.22
N ILE A 12 3.81 11.12 10.77
CA ILE A 12 3.65 11.40 9.33
C ILE A 12 4.97 11.85 8.72
N ALA A 13 5.73 12.71 9.41
CA ALA A 13 7.02 13.18 8.93
C ALA A 13 8.08 12.06 8.88
N GLU A 14 8.01 11.10 9.80
CA GLU A 14 8.85 9.91 9.75
C GLU A 14 8.45 8.99 8.58
N LEU A 15 7.18 8.59 8.53
CA LEU A 15 6.67 7.67 7.51
C LEU A 15 6.74 8.27 6.11
N SER A 16 6.77 9.60 5.96
CA SER A 16 6.95 10.24 4.65
C SER A 16 8.33 9.97 4.04
N ARG A 17 9.35 9.69 4.86
CA ARG A 17 10.71 9.39 4.39
C ARG A 17 10.92 7.90 4.10
N CYS A 18 10.06 7.03 4.63
CA CYS A 18 10.08 5.60 4.31
C CYS A 18 9.67 5.35 2.85
N SER A 19 10.04 4.18 2.31
CA SER A 19 9.37 3.61 1.16
C SER A 19 8.02 2.99 1.58
N ALA A 20 7.12 2.76 0.61
CA ALA A 20 5.82 2.16 0.87
C ALA A 20 5.41 1.21 -0.26
N VAL A 21 4.77 0.10 0.10
CA VAL A 21 4.15 -0.85 -0.84
C VAL A 21 2.77 -1.28 -0.35
N PHE A 22 1.88 -1.62 -1.28
CA PHE A 22 0.62 -2.30 -0.97
C PHE A 22 0.85 -3.81 -0.88
N VAL A 23 0.41 -4.40 0.22
CA VAL A 23 0.39 -5.85 0.44
C VAL A 23 -1.03 -6.35 0.22
N PRO A 24 -1.32 -7.01 -0.91
CA PRO A 24 -2.65 -7.49 -1.22
C PRO A 24 -3.07 -8.63 -0.28
N ALA A 25 -4.36 -8.75 -0.04
CA ALA A 25 -4.98 -9.85 0.69
C ALA A 25 -6.37 -10.13 0.12
N ASP A 26 -6.91 -11.32 0.41
CA ASP A 26 -8.26 -11.71 0.04
C ASP A 26 -9.02 -12.10 1.32
N PRO A 27 -10.09 -11.38 1.71
CA PRO A 27 -10.74 -10.27 1.00
C PRO A 27 -9.91 -8.99 0.96
N ALA A 28 -10.04 -8.21 -0.13
CA ALA A 28 -9.28 -6.98 -0.38
C ALA A 28 -9.26 -5.99 0.79
N ARG A 29 -10.33 -5.93 1.60
CA ARG A 29 -10.45 -5.09 2.81
C ARG A 29 -9.47 -5.45 3.93
N THR A 30 -8.78 -6.58 3.84
CA THR A 30 -7.74 -7.03 4.79
C THR A 30 -6.32 -6.69 4.32
N GLY A 31 -6.17 -6.12 3.13
CA GLY A 31 -4.89 -5.65 2.61
C GLY A 31 -4.27 -4.56 3.49
N ARG A 32 -2.96 -4.37 3.33
CA ARG A 32 -2.17 -3.46 4.17
C ARG A 32 -1.27 -2.57 3.32
N ILE A 33 -0.83 -1.46 3.89
CA ILE A 33 0.30 -0.67 3.40
C ILE A 33 1.47 -0.96 4.33
N ALA A 34 2.60 -1.38 3.76
CA ALA A 34 3.82 -1.62 4.49
C ALA A 34 4.80 -0.47 4.24
N PHE A 35 5.26 0.16 5.33
CA PHE A 35 6.29 1.19 5.32
C PHE A 35 7.62 0.54 5.68
N TRP A 36 8.67 0.79 4.91
CA TRP A 36 9.98 0.17 5.10
C TRP A 36 11.09 1.12 4.66
N ASN A 37 12.30 0.97 5.19
CA ASN A 37 13.44 1.79 4.78
C ASN A 37 14.38 1.00 3.86
N PRO A 38 14.81 1.56 2.72
CA PRO A 38 15.81 0.94 1.85
C PRO A 38 17.12 0.59 2.56
N ASP A 39 17.47 1.36 3.59
CA ASP A 39 18.68 1.15 4.40
C ASP A 39 18.53 0.01 5.44
N GLY A 40 17.36 -0.64 5.51
CA GLY A 40 17.08 -1.73 6.44
C GLY A 40 16.71 -1.30 7.86
N ASN A 41 16.74 0.01 8.16
CA ASN A 41 16.32 0.55 9.45
C ASN A 41 14.83 0.29 9.69
N THR A 42 14.46 -0.09 10.91
CA THR A 42 13.06 -0.27 11.32
C THR A 42 12.37 1.09 11.45
N PRO A 43 11.24 1.33 10.77
CA PRO A 43 10.39 2.49 11.08
C PRO A 43 9.90 2.40 12.53
N THR A 44 9.85 3.53 13.23
CA THR A 44 9.41 3.57 14.63
C THR A 44 7.98 3.07 14.75
N ASP A 45 7.72 2.25 15.78
CA ASP A 45 6.40 1.71 16.07
C ASP A 45 5.43 2.84 16.44
N THR A 46 4.66 3.27 15.44
CA THR A 46 3.68 4.36 15.54
C THR A 46 2.26 3.81 15.65
N SER A 47 2.06 2.71 16.40
CA SER A 47 0.77 1.99 16.57
C SER A 47 0.46 0.94 15.47
N GLY A 48 1.49 0.48 14.74
CA GLY A 48 1.35 -0.52 13.68
C GLY A 48 1.94 -1.88 14.06
N ALA A 49 1.70 -2.89 13.23
CA ALA A 49 2.35 -4.19 13.44
C ALA A 49 3.68 -4.21 12.69
N LEU A 50 4.78 -4.36 13.42
CA LEU A 50 6.08 -4.67 12.82
C LEU A 50 6.05 -6.10 12.29
N SER A 51 6.47 -6.28 11.04
CA SER A 51 6.54 -7.57 10.36
C SER A 51 7.74 -7.58 9.44
N GLU A 52 8.26 -8.78 9.17
CA GLU A 52 9.18 -8.98 8.05
C GLU A 52 8.42 -8.82 6.72
N LEU A 53 9.03 -8.11 5.78
CA LEU A 53 8.53 -7.88 4.43
C LEU A 53 9.61 -8.27 3.43
N THR A 54 9.28 -9.15 2.49
CA THR A 54 10.16 -9.42 1.34
C THR A 54 9.94 -8.36 0.29
N VAL A 55 11.00 -7.68 -0.12
CA VAL A 55 11.01 -6.67 -1.18
C VAL A 55 12.09 -6.95 -2.22
N VAL A 56 11.95 -6.36 -3.40
CA VAL A 56 13.00 -6.31 -4.42
C VAL A 56 13.80 -5.01 -4.24
N GLY A 57 15.09 -5.15 -3.98
CA GLY A 57 16.02 -4.04 -3.81
C GLY A 57 16.39 -3.37 -5.13
N ALA A 58 17.15 -2.28 -5.03
CA ALA A 58 17.65 -1.56 -6.20
C ALA A 58 18.60 -2.40 -7.08
N ASP A 59 19.25 -3.41 -6.51
CA ASP A 59 20.08 -4.39 -7.22
C ASP A 59 19.26 -5.54 -7.85
N LEU A 60 17.92 -5.42 -7.83
CA LEU A 60 16.96 -6.40 -8.32
C LEU A 60 16.99 -7.74 -7.55
N ARG A 61 17.58 -7.77 -6.35
CA ARG A 61 17.57 -8.96 -5.49
C ARG A 61 16.45 -8.89 -4.46
N ARG A 62 15.96 -10.06 -4.08
CA ARG A 62 15.02 -10.17 -2.96
C ARG A 62 15.78 -9.97 -1.65
N LEU A 63 15.25 -9.12 -0.78
CA LEU A 63 15.71 -8.97 0.60
C LEU A 63 14.52 -8.92 1.54
N THR A 64 14.74 -9.41 2.76
CA THR A 64 13.77 -9.31 3.84
C THR A 64 14.12 -8.09 4.68
N VAL A 65 13.15 -7.21 4.89
CA VAL A 65 13.31 -5.97 5.66
C VAL A 65 12.24 -5.88 6.75
N PRO A 66 12.56 -5.25 7.89
CA PRO A 66 11.53 -4.88 8.85
C PRO A 66 10.61 -3.81 8.24
N ALA A 67 9.30 -4.02 8.36
CA ALA A 67 8.29 -3.11 7.88
C ALA A 67 7.21 -2.83 8.92
N LEU A 68 6.79 -1.58 9.00
CA LEU A 68 5.58 -1.19 9.73
C LEU A 68 4.38 -1.39 8.82
N CYS A 69 3.56 -2.38 9.12
CA CYS A 69 2.37 -2.69 8.33
C CYS A 69 1.16 -2.03 8.97
N LEU A 70 0.42 -1.22 8.20
CA LEU A 70 -0.84 -0.60 8.62
C LEU A 70 -2.01 -1.14 7.79
N PRO A 71 -3.18 -1.42 8.39
CA PRO A 71 -4.41 -1.59 7.63
C PRO A 71 -4.67 -0.37 6.74
N VAL A 72 -5.27 -0.56 5.56
CA VAL A 72 -5.52 0.56 4.62
C VAL A 72 -6.26 1.73 5.29
N ARG A 73 -7.24 1.44 6.16
CA ARG A 73 -7.98 2.47 6.92
C ARG A 73 -7.08 3.38 7.77
N ASP A 74 -5.98 2.86 8.29
CA ASP A 74 -5.05 3.55 9.18
C ASP A 74 -3.93 4.22 8.36
N ALA A 75 -3.57 3.64 7.21
CA ALA A 75 -2.60 4.20 6.28
C ALA A 75 -3.15 5.40 5.47
N LEU A 76 -4.45 5.44 5.15
CA LEU A 76 -5.05 6.49 4.31
C LEU A 76 -4.79 7.92 4.83
N PRO A 77 -5.01 8.24 6.12
CA PRO A 77 -4.69 9.56 6.66
C PRO A 77 -3.19 9.89 6.61
N VAL A 78 -2.32 8.88 6.77
CA VAL A 78 -0.86 9.06 6.66
C VAL A 78 -0.50 9.39 5.22
N LEU A 79 -0.84 8.52 4.27
CA LEU A 79 -0.50 8.67 2.84
C LEU A 79 -1.02 9.99 2.25
N THR A 80 -2.25 10.37 2.58
CA THR A 80 -2.86 11.59 2.04
C THR A 80 -2.20 12.87 2.56
N ARG A 81 -1.60 12.86 3.75
CA ARG A 81 -0.85 14.01 4.28
C ARG A 81 0.63 13.96 3.90
N ALA A 82 1.24 12.78 4.02
CA ALA A 82 2.65 12.54 3.73
C ALA A 82 3.02 12.87 2.28
N ARG A 83 2.11 12.66 1.31
CA ARG A 83 2.35 13.01 -0.11
C ARG A 83 2.67 14.48 -0.37
N ALA A 84 2.27 15.37 0.55
CA ALA A 84 2.46 16.81 0.41
C ALA A 84 3.71 17.32 1.15
N VAL A 85 4.45 16.42 1.82
CA VAL A 85 5.73 16.75 2.45
C VAL A 85 6.78 16.92 1.37
N ALA A 86 7.57 17.99 1.45
CA ALA A 86 8.55 18.36 0.41
C ALA A 86 9.57 17.24 0.13
N ASP A 87 10.02 16.54 1.18
CA ASP A 87 11.01 15.46 1.10
C ASP A 87 10.37 14.07 1.22
N ALA A 88 9.11 13.92 0.79
CA ALA A 88 8.46 12.62 0.75
C ALA A 88 9.21 11.69 -0.21
N SER A 89 9.36 10.42 0.17
CA SER A 89 9.94 9.42 -0.72
C SER A 89 9.05 9.28 -1.98
N PRO A 90 9.64 8.91 -3.14
CA PRO A 90 8.86 8.70 -4.36
C PRO A 90 7.71 7.70 -4.18
N ALA A 91 7.92 6.65 -3.38
CA ALA A 91 6.89 5.64 -3.12
C ALA A 91 5.72 6.19 -2.29
N ILE A 92 6.01 7.05 -1.31
CA ILE A 92 4.98 7.73 -0.51
C ILE A 92 4.18 8.70 -1.37
N ALA A 93 4.86 9.49 -2.21
CA ALA A 93 4.20 10.40 -3.13
C ALA A 93 3.24 9.64 -4.07
N PHE A 94 3.70 8.52 -4.63
CA PHE A 94 2.90 7.64 -5.48
C PHE A 94 1.68 7.06 -4.75
N TRP A 95 1.86 6.38 -3.62
CA TRP A 95 0.75 5.74 -2.90
C TRP A 95 -0.21 6.76 -2.29
N GLY A 96 0.26 7.95 -1.93
CA GLY A 96 -0.60 9.06 -1.53
C GLY A 96 -1.40 9.68 -2.67
N ALA A 97 -0.84 9.76 -3.88
CA ALA A 97 -1.57 10.14 -5.09
C ALA A 97 -2.61 9.07 -5.46
N ALA A 98 -2.26 7.78 -5.38
CA ALA A 98 -3.17 6.66 -5.58
C ALA A 98 -4.35 6.69 -4.60
N ALA A 99 -4.07 6.91 -3.31
CA ALA A 99 -5.09 7.08 -2.28
C ALA A 99 -6.03 8.24 -2.60
N LEU A 100 -5.49 9.40 -3.00
CA LEU A 100 -6.31 10.56 -3.37
C LEU A 100 -7.19 10.28 -4.58
N LEU A 101 -6.64 9.69 -5.65
CA LEU A 101 -7.40 9.34 -6.84
C LEU A 101 -8.54 8.36 -6.51
N ALA A 102 -8.26 7.32 -5.71
CA ALA A 102 -9.28 6.38 -5.27
C ALA A 102 -10.39 7.08 -4.47
N LEU A 103 -10.05 7.96 -3.53
CA LEU A 103 -11.02 8.73 -2.75
C LEU A 103 -11.88 9.66 -3.62
N GLN A 104 -11.32 10.27 -4.67
CA GLN A 104 -12.08 11.09 -5.62
C GLN A 104 -13.10 10.28 -6.42
N LEU A 105 -12.74 9.05 -6.81
CA LEU A 105 -13.66 8.13 -7.49
C LEU A 105 -14.78 7.67 -6.55
N LEU A 106 -14.44 7.37 -5.29
CA LEU A 106 -15.40 7.01 -4.25
C LEU A 106 -16.36 8.17 -3.93
N ALA A 107 -15.86 9.40 -3.83
CA ALA A 107 -16.67 10.60 -3.59
C ALA A 107 -17.69 10.86 -4.71
N ARG A 108 -17.40 10.38 -5.93
CA ARG A 108 -18.32 10.41 -7.08
C ARG A 108 -19.31 9.24 -7.10
N GLY A 109 -19.28 8.36 -6.10
CA GLY A 109 -20.17 7.19 -6.03
C GLY A 109 -19.82 6.08 -7.03
N LEU A 110 -18.60 6.06 -7.57
CA LEU A 110 -18.17 5.04 -8.54
C LEU A 110 -17.75 3.76 -7.83
N LEU A 111 -18.74 3.09 -7.24
CA LEU A 111 -18.54 1.86 -6.48
C LEU A 111 -19.64 0.86 -6.83
N LEU A 112 -19.22 -0.36 -7.19
CA LEU A 112 -20.13 -1.45 -7.52
C LEU A 112 -19.91 -2.61 -6.53
N PRO A 113 -20.99 -3.22 -6.02
CA PRO A 113 -20.86 -4.47 -5.27
C PRO A 113 -20.39 -5.61 -6.19
N GLY A 114 -19.74 -6.60 -5.59
CA GLY A 114 -19.28 -7.81 -6.27
C GLY A 114 -18.68 -8.81 -5.28
N LEU A 115 -18.04 -9.84 -5.83
CA LEU A 115 -17.31 -10.84 -5.07
C LEU A 115 -15.84 -10.80 -5.45
N SER A 116 -14.97 -11.14 -4.50
CA SER A 116 -13.56 -11.43 -4.76
C SER A 116 -13.40 -12.78 -5.47
N ARG A 117 -12.17 -13.17 -5.79
CA ARG A 117 -11.89 -14.46 -6.45
C ARG A 117 -12.21 -15.68 -5.56
N THR A 118 -12.29 -15.48 -4.24
CA THR A 118 -12.60 -16.52 -3.24
C THR A 118 -13.99 -16.32 -2.64
N ASP A 119 -14.91 -15.70 -3.39
CA ASP A 119 -16.32 -15.51 -3.00
C ASP A 119 -16.56 -14.69 -1.73
N HIS A 120 -15.67 -13.75 -1.42
CA HIS A 120 -15.94 -12.76 -0.38
C HIS A 120 -16.61 -11.50 -0.93
N ASP A 121 -17.59 -10.96 -0.19
CA ASP A 121 -18.17 -9.65 -0.49
C ASP A 121 -17.08 -8.59 -0.68
N ALA A 122 -17.14 -7.94 -1.84
CA ALA A 122 -16.17 -6.96 -2.29
C ALA A 122 -16.84 -5.75 -2.93
N TRP A 123 -16.09 -4.65 -2.96
CA TRP A 123 -16.44 -3.45 -3.69
C TRP A 123 -15.39 -3.19 -4.76
N ARG A 124 -15.84 -2.91 -5.98
CA ARG A 124 -14.96 -2.54 -7.10
C ARG A 124 -15.27 -1.11 -7.53
N ILE A 125 -14.21 -0.37 -7.86
CA ILE A 125 -14.35 0.96 -8.43
C ILE A 125 -14.95 0.83 -9.84
N GLY A 126 -15.99 1.63 -10.14
CA GLY A 126 -16.55 1.74 -11.48
C GLY A 126 -18.05 2.10 -11.52
N PRO A 127 -18.63 2.21 -12.72
CA PRO A 127 -17.94 2.18 -14.02
C PRO A 127 -17.03 3.40 -14.20
N LEU A 128 -15.85 3.22 -14.81
CA LEU A 128 -14.88 4.29 -15.03
C LEU A 128 -15.06 4.91 -16.41
N SER A 129 -15.02 6.25 -16.49
CA SER A 129 -14.99 6.95 -17.77
C SER A 129 -13.63 6.76 -18.48
N ALA A 130 -13.54 7.15 -19.75
CA ALA A 130 -12.26 7.17 -20.47
C ALA A 130 -11.22 8.07 -19.78
N GLU A 131 -11.66 9.20 -19.21
CA GLU A 131 -10.80 10.11 -18.45
C GLU A 131 -10.33 9.49 -17.12
N ASP A 132 -11.22 8.77 -16.41
CA ASP A 132 -10.86 8.05 -15.19
C ASP A 132 -9.80 6.98 -15.47
N LEU A 133 -9.97 6.22 -16.56
CA LEU A 133 -8.99 5.24 -17.00
C LEU A 133 -7.66 5.89 -17.42
N ALA A 134 -7.69 7.06 -18.06
CA ALA A 134 -6.48 7.79 -18.42
C ALA A 134 -5.68 8.18 -17.17
N ARG A 135 -6.35 8.73 -16.15
CA ARG A 135 -5.70 9.09 -14.87
C ARG A 135 -5.11 7.89 -14.14
N VAL A 136 -5.82 6.76 -14.13
CA VAL A 136 -5.29 5.51 -13.54
C VAL A 136 -4.05 5.02 -14.29
N ARG A 137 -4.06 5.08 -15.63
CA ARG A 137 -2.91 4.69 -16.46
C ARG A 137 -1.72 5.63 -16.28
N GLU A 138 -1.96 6.93 -16.23
CA GLU A 138 -0.94 7.94 -15.97
C GLU A 138 -0.29 7.71 -14.61
N LEU A 139 -1.10 7.50 -13.57
CA LEU A 139 -0.62 7.15 -12.25
C LEU A 139 0.24 5.89 -12.32
N ALA A 140 -0.25 4.79 -12.90
CA ALA A 140 0.50 3.53 -13.02
C ALA A 140 1.83 3.70 -13.78
N ALA A 141 1.86 4.51 -14.85
CA ALA A 141 3.08 4.79 -15.60
C ALA A 141 4.11 5.61 -14.80
N SER A 142 3.67 6.36 -13.78
CA SER A 142 4.53 7.12 -12.87
C SER A 142 5.07 6.31 -11.69
N MET A 143 4.69 5.02 -11.57
CA MET A 143 5.03 4.20 -10.41
C MET A 143 6.54 4.01 -10.27
N PRO A 144 7.18 4.51 -9.19
CA PRO A 144 8.61 4.31 -8.99
C PRO A 144 8.91 2.85 -8.59
N PRO A 145 10.11 2.32 -8.89
CA PRO A 145 10.46 0.93 -8.58
C PRO A 145 10.25 0.55 -7.11
N THR A 146 10.54 1.46 -6.18
CA THR A 146 10.37 1.25 -4.74
C THR A 146 8.91 1.13 -4.31
N ALA A 147 7.96 1.69 -5.07
CA ALA A 147 6.52 1.49 -4.87
C ALA A 147 6.03 0.14 -5.42
N HIS A 148 6.78 -0.46 -6.36
CA HIS A 148 6.53 -1.76 -6.98
C HIS A 148 7.47 -2.85 -6.44
N ALA A 149 7.97 -2.69 -5.21
CA ALA A 149 9.01 -3.57 -4.68
C ALA A 149 8.48 -4.94 -4.18
N THR A 150 7.17 -5.19 -4.21
CA THR A 150 6.61 -6.50 -3.82
C THR A 150 7.01 -7.56 -4.85
N PRO A 151 7.66 -8.67 -4.44
CA PRO A 151 8.01 -9.76 -5.36
C PRO A 151 6.75 -10.41 -5.93
N VAL A 152 6.77 -10.70 -7.22
CA VAL A 152 5.78 -11.60 -7.82
C VAL A 152 6.05 -13.01 -7.29
N PRO A 153 5.03 -13.76 -6.84
CA PRO A 153 5.19 -15.16 -6.47
C PRO A 153 5.83 -15.93 -7.62
N ASP A 154 6.82 -16.77 -7.34
CA ASP A 154 7.36 -17.65 -8.36
C ASP A 154 6.25 -18.64 -8.76
N GLU A 155 5.91 -18.73 -10.05
CA GLU A 155 4.87 -19.63 -10.57
C GLU A 155 5.18 -21.13 -10.33
N GLY A 156 6.31 -21.46 -9.68
CA GLY A 156 6.71 -22.83 -9.33
C GLY A 156 7.08 -23.05 -7.86
N ALA A 157 6.85 -22.09 -6.95
CA ALA A 157 7.07 -22.31 -5.52
C ALA A 157 5.83 -22.96 -4.88
N GLU A 158 5.70 -24.27 -5.08
CA GLU A 158 4.77 -25.12 -4.34
C GLU A 158 5.04 -24.93 -2.83
N GLN A 159 4.03 -24.50 -2.07
CA GLN A 159 4.17 -24.38 -0.61
C GLN A 159 4.54 -25.75 -0.04
N PRO A 160 5.58 -25.87 0.81
CA PRO A 160 5.85 -27.12 1.49
C PRO A 160 4.65 -27.46 2.38
N VAL A 161 3.91 -28.50 2.01
CA VAL A 161 2.89 -29.12 2.86
C VAL A 161 3.61 -29.61 4.12
N GLY A 162 3.32 -28.99 5.26
CA GLY A 162 3.84 -29.43 6.55
C GLY A 162 3.35 -30.84 6.88
N PRO A 163 4.15 -31.66 7.60
CA PRO A 163 3.75 -33.01 7.94
C PRO A 163 2.59 -32.97 8.95
N GLY A 164 1.58 -33.82 8.70
CA GLY A 164 0.47 -34.09 9.62
C GLY A 164 0.84 -35.04 10.76
#